data_AF-A0ABD3EYF1-F1
#
_entry.id   AF-A0ABD3EYF1-F1
#
_cell.length_a   1.000
_cell.length_b   1.000
_cell.length_c   1.000
_cell.angle_alpha   90.00
_cell.angle_beta   90.00
_cell.angle_gamma   90.00
#
_symmetry.space_group_name_H-M   'P 1'
#
loop_
_entity.id
_entity.type
_entity.pdbx_description
1 polymer ?
#
loop_
_entity_poly.entity_id
_entity_poly.type
_entity_poly.pdbx_seq_one_letter_code
_entity_poly.pdbx_strand_id
1 'polypeptide(L)'
;MGRIQLAIAAALALVATSTSAFTIGSPEGLAAGTTGGGNGTVVYPTTNQELITYLNSSEPLVVVLNKTFDFRGTEGTTTEKGCRPQYTRERIAKNNGFKSQDVIIQGGNMATTGGCDNGTETMVT
;
A
#
# COMPACT_ATOMS: atom_id res chain seq x y z
N MET A 1 -32.83 -34.91 -28.64
CA MET A 1 -31.44 -34.42 -28.57
C MET A 1 -31.34 -33.14 -27.74
N GLY A 2 -31.93 -32.00 -28.15
CA GLY A 2 -31.74 -30.68 -27.48
C GLY A 2 -31.88 -30.61 -25.95
N ARG A 3 -32.82 -31.35 -25.31
CA ARG A 3 -32.96 -31.36 -23.84
C ARG A 3 -31.69 -31.79 -23.09
N ILE A 4 -30.88 -32.69 -23.67
CA ILE A 4 -29.62 -33.15 -23.06
C ILE A 4 -28.53 -32.09 -23.22
N GLN A 5 -28.49 -31.39 -24.37
CA GLN A 5 -27.53 -30.30 -24.60
C GLN A 5 -27.79 -29.11 -23.66
N LEU A 6 -29.06 -28.77 -23.41
CA LEU A 6 -29.46 -27.78 -22.40
C LEU A 6 -29.03 -28.18 -20.97
N ALA A 7 -29.18 -29.45 -20.60
CA ALA A 7 -28.73 -29.94 -19.30
C ALA A 7 -27.20 -29.87 -19.14
N ILE A 8 -26.44 -30.20 -20.18
CA ILE A 8 -24.96 -30.10 -20.19
C ILE A 8 -24.51 -28.64 -20.07
N ALA A 9 -25.16 -27.71 -20.79
CA ALA A 9 -24.85 -26.28 -20.69
C ALA A 9 -25.12 -25.72 -19.27
N ALA A 10 -26.24 -26.11 -18.65
CA ALA A 10 -26.56 -25.75 -17.27
C ALA A 10 -25.55 -26.34 -16.25
N ALA A 11 -25.08 -27.57 -16.49
CA ALA A 11 -24.07 -28.20 -15.63
C ALA A 11 -22.71 -27.49 -15.70
N LEU A 12 -22.24 -27.08 -16.90
CA LEU A 12 -20.99 -26.33 -17.02
C LEU A 12 -21.05 -24.95 -16.35
N ALA A 13 -22.20 -24.26 -16.42
CA ALA A 13 -22.39 -22.98 -15.74
C ALA A 13 -22.25 -23.09 -14.20
N LEU A 14 -22.54 -24.26 -13.63
CA LEU A 14 -22.41 -24.53 -12.19
C LEU A 14 -20.98 -24.92 -11.77
N VAL A 15 -20.09 -25.19 -12.74
CA VAL A 15 -18.67 -25.51 -12.52
C VAL A 15 -17.76 -24.31 -12.88
N ALA A 16 -18.34 -23.10 -12.91
CA ALA A 16 -17.59 -21.87 -12.71
C ALA A 16 -17.09 -21.81 -11.26
N THR A 17 -16.05 -22.59 -10.94
CA THR A 17 -15.40 -22.59 -9.62
C THR A 17 -14.95 -21.18 -9.29
N SER A 18 -15.57 -20.56 -8.27
CA SER A 18 -15.24 -19.21 -7.82
C SER A 18 -13.74 -19.10 -7.56
N THR A 19 -13.00 -18.46 -8.47
CA THR A 19 -11.57 -18.20 -8.31
C THR A 19 -11.40 -17.13 -7.25
N SER A 20 -11.44 -17.54 -5.99
CA SER A 20 -11.33 -16.63 -4.86
C SER A 20 -10.01 -15.85 -4.92
N ALA A 21 -10.14 -14.53 -4.90
CA ALA A 21 -9.07 -13.60 -4.59
C ALA A 21 -8.75 -13.70 -3.10
N PHE A 22 -8.35 -14.89 -2.67
CA PHE A 22 -8.65 -15.37 -1.33
C PHE A 22 -7.64 -14.89 -0.31
N THR A 23 -8.16 -14.34 0.79
CA THR A 23 -7.51 -14.42 2.10
C THR A 23 -7.27 -15.88 2.44
N ILE A 24 -6.00 -16.28 2.59
CA ILE A 24 -5.63 -17.66 2.91
C ILE A 24 -5.60 -17.82 4.43
N GLY A 25 -6.38 -18.76 4.96
CA GLY A 25 -6.53 -18.98 6.39
C GLY A 25 -7.44 -17.97 7.08
N SER A 26 -7.34 -17.89 8.41
CA SER A 26 -8.14 -17.02 9.28
C SER A 26 -7.23 -16.14 10.14
N PRO A 27 -7.57 -14.87 10.40
CA PRO A 27 -6.83 -14.03 11.34
C PRO A 27 -6.85 -14.61 12.78
N GLU A 28 -5.75 -14.44 13.50
CA GLU A 28 -5.56 -14.89 14.89
C GLU A 28 -5.43 -13.72 15.88
N GLY A 29 -5.40 -14.04 17.17
CA GLY A 29 -5.16 -13.07 18.25
C GLY A 29 -6.24 -11.99 18.33
N LEU A 30 -5.83 -10.73 18.56
CA LEU A 30 -6.75 -9.59 18.72
C LEU A 30 -7.54 -9.25 17.45
N ALA A 31 -7.12 -9.76 16.27
CA ALA A 31 -7.80 -9.55 15.00
C ALA A 31 -8.71 -10.74 14.59
N ALA A 32 -8.85 -11.76 15.43
CA ALA A 32 -9.64 -12.94 15.13
C ALA A 32 -11.10 -12.60 14.75
N GLY A 33 -11.57 -13.18 13.65
CA GLY A 33 -12.89 -12.88 13.08
C GLY A 33 -12.94 -11.70 12.10
N THR A 34 -11.81 -11.00 11.83
CA THR A 34 -11.74 -9.96 10.80
C THR A 34 -12.03 -10.55 9.41
N THR A 35 -13.00 -9.98 8.69
CA THR A 35 -13.43 -10.44 7.35
C THR A 35 -12.82 -9.65 6.19
N GLY A 36 -12.39 -8.40 6.43
CA GLY A 36 -11.92 -7.51 5.37
C GLY A 36 -12.97 -7.31 4.28
N GLY A 37 -12.59 -7.50 3.01
CA GLY A 37 -13.51 -7.48 1.86
C GLY A 37 -14.53 -8.63 1.85
N GLY A 38 -14.32 -9.72 2.59
CA GLY A 38 -15.26 -10.82 2.77
C GLY A 38 -15.84 -11.39 1.46
N ASN A 39 -17.17 -11.57 1.43
CA ASN A 39 -17.93 -11.98 0.24
C ASN A 39 -18.19 -10.81 -0.74
N GLY A 40 -17.37 -9.76 -0.68
CA GLY A 40 -17.46 -8.57 -1.52
C GLY A 40 -17.11 -8.82 -2.98
N THR A 41 -17.29 -7.80 -3.81
CA THR A 41 -16.99 -7.92 -5.25
C THR A 41 -15.48 -7.99 -5.47
N VAL A 42 -15.02 -9.02 -6.19
CA VAL A 42 -13.61 -9.15 -6.61
C VAL A 42 -13.33 -8.16 -7.74
N VAL A 43 -12.33 -7.29 -7.56
CA VAL A 43 -11.97 -6.25 -8.53
C VAL A 43 -10.47 -6.27 -8.86
N TYR A 44 -10.14 -6.00 -10.12
CA TYR A 44 -8.78 -6.05 -10.66
C TYR A 44 -8.43 -4.67 -11.24
N PRO A 45 -7.94 -3.71 -10.44
CA PRO A 45 -7.61 -2.38 -10.94
C PRO A 45 -6.58 -2.42 -12.07
N THR A 46 -6.76 -1.57 -13.07
CA THR A 46 -5.84 -1.47 -14.23
C THR A 46 -4.98 -0.20 -14.18
N THR A 47 -5.33 0.76 -13.33
CA THR A 47 -4.63 2.04 -13.14
C THR A 47 -4.51 2.39 -11.66
N ASN A 48 -3.57 3.28 -11.32
CA ASN A 48 -3.46 3.85 -9.97
C ASN A 48 -4.77 4.53 -9.54
N GLN A 49 -5.49 5.16 -10.47
CA GLN A 49 -6.76 5.84 -10.19
C GLN A 49 -7.88 4.86 -9.82
N GLU A 50 -8.01 3.74 -10.52
CA GLU A 50 -8.97 2.68 -10.14
C GLU A 50 -8.61 2.07 -8.78
N LEU A 51 -7.31 1.88 -8.50
CA LEU A 51 -6.85 1.41 -7.20
C LEU A 51 -7.23 2.40 -6.07
N ILE A 52 -7.00 3.71 -6.26
CA ILE A 52 -7.49 4.76 -5.34
C ILE A 52 -9.01 4.66 -5.18
N THR A 53 -9.77 4.55 -6.27
CA THR A 53 -11.23 4.50 -6.24
C THR A 53 -11.77 3.27 -5.50
N TYR A 54 -11.17 2.09 -5.69
CA TYR A 54 -11.57 0.89 -4.95
C TYR A 54 -11.18 0.93 -3.47
N LEU A 55 -10.01 1.49 -3.12
CA LEU A 55 -9.57 1.63 -1.73
C LEU A 55 -10.36 2.70 -0.95
N ASN A 56 -11.02 3.64 -1.64
CA ASN A 56 -11.93 4.62 -1.04
C ASN A 56 -13.42 4.21 -1.13
N SER A 57 -13.71 2.96 -1.52
CA SER A 57 -15.09 2.47 -1.59
C SER A 57 -15.67 2.24 -0.20
N SER A 58 -16.96 2.59 -0.02
CA SER A 58 -17.76 2.18 1.15
C SER A 58 -18.27 0.74 1.04
N GLU A 59 -18.26 0.16 -0.16
CA GLU A 59 -18.71 -1.21 -0.40
C GLU A 59 -17.61 -2.24 -0.09
N PRO A 60 -17.96 -3.44 0.39
CA PRO A 60 -16.99 -4.52 0.57
C PRO A 60 -16.44 -4.96 -0.79
N LEU A 61 -15.14 -4.74 -1.01
CA LEU A 61 -14.41 -5.13 -2.21
C LEU A 61 -13.21 -6.02 -1.86
N VAL A 62 -12.93 -6.98 -2.76
CA VAL A 62 -11.72 -7.81 -2.70
C VAL A 62 -10.80 -7.36 -3.84
N VAL A 63 -9.88 -6.45 -3.51
CA VAL A 63 -9.02 -5.76 -4.49
C VAL A 63 -7.77 -6.58 -4.80
N VAL A 64 -7.61 -7.03 -6.05
CA VAL A 64 -6.50 -7.89 -6.48
C VAL A 64 -5.37 -7.10 -7.11
N LEU A 65 -4.21 -7.10 -6.45
CA LEU A 65 -2.98 -6.53 -7.01
C LEU A 65 -2.21 -7.61 -7.78
N ASN A 66 -2.58 -7.83 -9.05
CA ASN A 66 -1.91 -8.78 -9.94
C ASN A 66 -0.73 -8.19 -10.74
N LYS A 67 -0.35 -6.93 -10.46
CA LYS A 67 0.71 -6.19 -11.13
C LYS A 67 1.23 -5.04 -10.27
N THR A 68 2.34 -4.42 -10.68
CA THR A 68 2.88 -3.21 -10.06
C THR A 68 1.99 -1.99 -10.32
N PHE A 69 1.72 -1.22 -9.28
CA PHE A 69 1.18 0.14 -9.34
C PHE A 69 2.26 1.08 -8.82
N ASP A 70 2.76 1.97 -9.66
CA ASP A 70 3.87 2.87 -9.30
C ASP A 70 3.33 4.29 -9.09
N PHE A 71 3.35 4.75 -7.85
CA PHE A 71 2.92 6.09 -7.44
C PHE A 71 4.09 7.09 -7.36
N ARG A 72 5.33 6.66 -7.65
CA ARG A 72 6.49 7.55 -7.55
C ARG A 72 6.42 8.64 -8.61
N GLY A 73 6.38 9.90 -8.15
CA GLY A 73 6.29 11.08 -9.02
C GLY A 73 4.90 11.36 -9.59
N THR A 74 3.85 10.58 -9.28
CA THR A 74 2.48 10.88 -9.76
C THR A 74 1.90 12.14 -9.12
N GLU A 75 2.44 12.56 -7.98
CA GLU A 75 2.12 13.80 -7.26
C GLU A 75 3.24 14.86 -7.39
N GLY A 76 4.23 14.62 -8.27
CA GLY A 76 5.39 15.49 -8.45
C GLY A 76 6.44 15.36 -7.35
N THR A 77 7.10 16.48 -7.02
CA THR A 77 8.17 16.63 -6.01
C THR A 77 8.08 18.02 -5.37
N THR A 78 8.32 18.12 -4.06
CA THR A 78 8.49 19.41 -3.36
C THR A 78 9.89 19.50 -2.71
N THR A 79 10.38 20.70 -2.45
CA THR A 79 11.66 20.95 -1.76
C THR A 79 11.38 21.65 -0.43
N GLU A 80 11.40 20.88 0.66
CA GLU A 80 10.97 21.31 1.99
C GLU A 80 12.12 21.55 2.96
N LYS A 81 11.83 22.31 4.03
CA LYS A 81 12.72 22.43 5.19
C LYS A 81 12.84 21.08 5.90
N GLY A 82 14.07 20.66 6.09
CA GLY A 82 14.43 19.42 6.76
C GLY A 82 15.63 19.59 7.67
N CYS A 83 16.12 18.45 8.14
CA CYS A 83 17.00 18.34 9.28
C CYS A 83 17.98 17.19 9.05
N ARG A 84 19.26 17.44 9.33
CA ARG A 84 20.31 16.42 9.40
C ARG A 84 20.70 16.17 10.87
N PRO A 85 20.19 15.11 11.53
CA PRO A 85 20.42 14.83 12.95
C PRO A 85 21.89 14.75 13.36
N GLN A 86 22.20 14.97 14.65
CA GLN A 86 23.58 14.84 15.14
C GLN A 86 24.16 13.45 14.86
N TYR A 87 23.46 12.37 15.21
CA TYR A 87 23.93 11.00 14.97
C TYR A 87 24.13 10.69 13.48
N THR A 88 23.31 11.29 12.60
CA THR A 88 23.43 11.20 11.14
C THR A 88 24.76 11.80 10.67
N ARG A 89 25.10 13.01 11.14
CA ARG A 89 26.38 13.67 10.84
C ARG A 89 27.56 12.86 11.37
N GLU A 90 27.48 12.36 12.61
CA GLU A 90 28.53 11.54 13.23
C GLU A 90 28.78 10.20 12.52
N ARG A 91 27.75 9.62 11.86
CA ARG A 91 27.95 8.43 11.01
C ARG A 91 28.59 8.77 9.68
N ILE A 92 28.17 9.85 9.02
CA ILE A 92 28.80 10.32 7.77
C ILE A 92 30.28 10.66 7.99
N ALA A 93 30.60 11.33 9.11
CA ALA A 93 31.96 11.73 9.47
C ALA A 93 32.93 10.56 9.71
N LYS A 94 32.43 9.32 9.90
CA LYS A 94 33.27 8.11 10.01
C LYS A 94 33.76 7.58 8.66
N ASN A 95 33.30 8.17 7.54
CA ASN A 95 33.71 7.85 6.17
C ASN A 95 33.70 6.35 5.81
N ASN A 96 32.80 5.59 6.44
CA ASN A 96 32.69 4.14 6.34
C ASN A 96 31.53 3.71 5.43
N GLY A 97 31.28 4.48 4.36
CA GLY A 97 30.24 4.22 3.35
C GLY A 97 28.81 4.62 3.72
N PHE A 98 28.51 4.89 5.00
CA PHE A 98 27.17 5.30 5.44
C PHE A 98 26.86 6.74 5.02
N LYS A 99 25.95 6.89 4.05
CA LYS A 99 25.41 8.19 3.61
C LYS A 99 24.32 8.75 4.53
N SER A 100 23.68 7.87 5.32
CA SER A 100 22.57 8.19 6.24
C SER A 100 21.37 8.84 5.53
N GLN A 101 20.42 9.40 6.29
CA GLN A 101 19.21 10.07 5.79
C GLN A 101 18.94 11.37 6.56
N ASP A 102 18.21 12.29 5.92
CA ASP A 102 17.68 13.51 6.51
C ASP A 102 16.18 13.33 6.85
N VAL A 103 15.67 14.23 7.70
CA VAL A 103 14.29 14.21 8.20
C VAL A 103 13.57 15.46 7.73
N ILE A 104 12.35 15.33 7.18
CA ILE A 104 11.50 16.47 6.81
C ILE A 104 10.86 17.06 8.07
N ILE A 105 10.86 18.39 8.22
CA ILE A 105 10.21 19.06 9.35
C ILE A 105 8.72 19.23 9.03
N GLN A 106 7.91 18.23 9.39
CA GLN A 106 6.47 18.21 9.12
C GLN A 106 5.70 19.12 10.10
N GLY A 107 5.90 20.43 9.95
CA GLY A 107 5.32 21.46 10.81
C GLY A 107 6.09 21.71 12.10
N GLY A 108 5.86 22.88 12.70
CA GLY A 108 6.60 23.30 13.89
C GLY A 108 8.06 23.63 13.59
N ASN A 109 9.00 22.96 14.27
CA ASN A 109 10.43 23.21 14.14
C ASN A 109 11.29 21.96 14.47
N MET A 110 12.61 22.14 14.55
CA MET A 110 13.59 21.09 14.87
C MET A 110 13.26 20.31 16.16
N ALA A 111 12.74 20.97 17.20
CA ALA A 111 12.44 20.36 18.49
C ALA A 111 11.04 19.69 18.56
N THR A 112 10.19 19.88 17.55
CA THR A 112 8.90 19.15 17.42
C THR A 112 9.00 17.97 16.46
N THR A 113 10.14 17.80 15.77
CA THR A 113 10.38 16.74 14.79
C THR A 113 11.19 15.61 15.43
N GLY A 114 10.60 14.41 15.51
CA GLY A 114 11.25 13.27 16.17
C GLY A 114 12.61 12.90 15.56
N GLY A 115 13.65 12.85 16.39
CA GLY A 115 15.01 12.49 15.97
C GLY A 115 15.88 13.65 15.46
N CYS A 116 15.41 14.89 15.54
CA CYS A 116 16.15 16.09 15.10
C CYS A 116 16.98 16.79 16.19
N ASP A 117 17.22 16.10 17.32
CA ASP A 117 18.05 16.59 18.42
C ASP A 117 19.45 16.99 17.94
N ASN A 118 19.87 18.21 18.28
CA ASN A 118 21.09 18.86 17.79
C ASN A 118 21.28 18.75 16.26
N GLY A 119 20.19 18.68 15.50
CA GLY A 119 20.19 18.65 14.05
C GLY A 119 20.69 19.97 13.44
N THR A 120 21.16 19.90 12.20
CA THR A 120 21.40 21.09 11.37
C THR A 120 20.32 21.17 10.31
N GLU A 121 19.75 22.35 10.08
CA GLU A 121 18.77 22.56 9.01
C GLU A 121 19.39 22.25 7.63
N THR A 122 18.58 21.66 6.74
CA THR A 122 18.93 21.35 5.35
C THR A 122 17.66 21.39 4.49
N MET A 123 17.79 21.57 3.18
CA MET A 123 16.66 21.32 2.27
C MET A 123 16.60 19.82 1.94
N VAL A 124 15.39 19.27 1.78
CA VAL A 124 15.12 17.87 1.42
C VAL A 124 14.17 17.85 0.21
N THR A 125 14.29 16.85 -0.67
CA THR A 125 13.51 16.64 -1.90
C THR A 125 13.48 15.14 -2.23
#